data_AF-A0A3N5KJB5-F1
#
_entry.id   AF-A0A3N5KJB5-F1
#
_cell.length_a   1.000
_cell.length_b   1.000
_cell.length_c   1.000
_cell.angle_alpha   90.00
_cell.angle_beta   90.00
_cell.angle_gamma   90.00
#
_symmetry.space_group_name_H-M   'P 1'
#
loop_
_entity.id
_entity.type
_entity.pdbx_description
1 polymer ?
#
loop_
_entity_poly.entity_id
_entity_poly.type
_entity_poly.pdbx_seq_one_letter_code
_entity_poly.pdbx_strand_id
1 'polypeptide(L)' 'MSSAAVGDGLSSHLVTATPDMDVARVAEMMRDRGVDDIMVVEGRFLVGALSLAEAGKAETGLRLAL' A
#
# COMPACT_ATOMS: atom_id res chain seq x y z
N MET A 1 23.32 15.95 15.31
CA MET A 1 22.18 15.09 14.94
C MET A 1 20.96 15.66 15.64
N SER A 2 19.92 16.04 14.90
CA SER A 2 18.69 16.56 15.51
C SER A 2 17.92 15.40 16.15
N SER A 3 17.49 15.55 17.40
CA SER A 3 16.60 14.59 18.05
C SER A 3 15.15 14.97 17.71
N ALA A 4 14.66 14.51 16.57
CA ALA A 4 13.23 14.56 16.25
C ALA A 4 12.57 13.24 16.65
N ALA A 5 11.32 13.29 17.11
CA ALA A 5 10.54 12.09 17.31
C ALA A 5 10.21 11.48 15.94
N VAL A 6 10.19 10.15 15.83
CA VAL A 6 9.83 9.46 14.57
C VAL A 6 8.46 9.93 14.05
N GLY A 7 7.54 10.24 14.97
CA GLY A 7 6.20 10.76 14.64
C GLY A 7 6.22 12.09 13.90
N ASP A 8 7.28 12.89 14.04
CA ASP A 8 7.38 14.21 13.39
C ASP A 8 7.51 14.10 11.87
N GLY A 9 7.92 12.93 11.36
CA GLY A 9 8.06 12.65 9.92
C GLY A 9 6.94 11.81 9.32
N LEU A 10 5.92 11.42 10.09
CA LEU A 10 4.84 10.54 9.61
C LEU A 10 3.73 11.32 8.91
N SER A 11 3.21 10.77 7.82
CA SER A 11 2.00 11.29 7.18
C SER A 11 0.77 11.06 8.06
N SER A 12 -0.09 12.08 8.16
CA SER A 12 -1.32 12.03 8.96
C SER A 12 -2.49 11.34 8.26
N HIS A 13 -2.42 11.18 6.94
CA HIS A 13 -3.45 10.54 6.14
C HIS A 13 -2.87 9.30 5.46
N LEU A 14 -3.19 8.13 6.01
CA LEU A 14 -2.76 6.86 5.45
C LEU A 14 -3.80 6.36 4.46
N VAL A 15 -3.34 6.00 3.27
CA VAL A 15 -4.08 5.11 2.37
C VAL A 15 -3.75 3.68 2.80
N THR A 16 -4.77 2.89 3.07
CA THR A 16 -4.61 1.50 3.54
C THR A 16 -5.37 0.54 2.65
N ALA A 17 -4.88 -0.69 2.55
CA ALA A 17 -5.60 -1.80 1.95
C ALA A 17 -5.97 -2.86 3.00
N THR A 18 -6.87 -3.77 2.64
CA THR A 18 -7.19 -4.99 3.38
C THR A 18 -6.61 -6.18 2.62
N PRO A 19 -6.32 -7.32 3.28
CA PRO A 19 -5.70 -8.48 2.62
C PRO A 19 -6.55 -9.13 1.53
N ASP A 20 -7.85 -8.91 1.56
CA ASP A 20 -8.85 -9.46 0.64
C ASP A 20 -9.16 -8.55 -0.57
N MET A 21 -8.59 -7.34 -0.62
CA MET A 21 -8.77 -6.47 -1.78
C MET A 21 -8.01 -6.98 -3.00
N ASP A 22 -8.66 -6.85 -4.17
CA ASP A 22 -8.05 -7.17 -5.45
C ASP A 22 -6.82 -6.29 -5.71
N VAL A 23 -5.71 -6.92 -6.07
CA VAL A 23 -4.42 -6.24 -6.21
C VAL A 23 -4.39 -5.23 -7.36
N ALA A 24 -5.15 -5.45 -8.43
CA ALA A 24 -5.26 -4.50 -9.53
C ALA A 24 -6.03 -3.26 -9.09
N ARG A 25 -7.11 -3.44 -8.31
CA ARG A 25 -7.84 -2.32 -7.71
C ARG A 25 -6.99 -1.55 -6.71
N VAL A 26 -6.15 -2.22 -5.94
CA VAL A 26 -5.18 -1.58 -5.04
C VAL A 26 -4.17 -0.76 -5.84
N ALA A 27 -3.58 -1.31 -6.90
CA ALA A 27 -2.63 -0.59 -7.76
C ALA A 27 -3.26 0.64 -8.41
N GLU A 28 -4.51 0.55 -8.86
CA GLU A 28 -5.27 1.68 -9.39
C GLU A 28 -5.47 2.77 -8.31
N MET A 29 -5.94 2.38 -7.12
CA MET A 29 -6.11 3.31 -5.99
C MET A 29 -4.79 4.00 -5.61
N MET A 30 -3.67 3.27 -5.60
CA MET A 30 -2.34 3.82 -5.30
C MET A 30 -1.93 4.88 -6.33
N ARG A 31 -2.12 4.59 -7.63
CA ARG A 31 -1.88 5.55 -8.72
C ARG A 31 -2.76 6.78 -8.61
N ASP A 32 -4.06 6.59 -8.36
CA ASP A 32 -5.02 7.69 -8.27
C ASP A 32 -4.74 8.62 -7.08
N ARG A 33 -4.26 8.06 -5.97
CA ARG A 33 -3.92 8.81 -4.76
C ARG A 33 -2.47 9.31 -4.72
N GLY A 34 -1.66 8.95 -5.72
CA GLY A 34 -0.25 9.34 -5.78
C GLY A 34 0.58 8.82 -4.61
N VAL A 35 0.33 7.57 -4.19
CA VAL A 35 1.06 6.91 -3.09
C VAL A 35 1.82 5.69 -3.60
N ASP A 36 3.11 5.62 -3.26
CA ASP A 36 3.98 4.53 -3.69
C ASP A 36 3.94 3.33 -2.75
N ASP A 37 3.61 3.54 -1.47
CA ASP A 37 3.52 2.51 -0.44
C ASP A 37 2.22 2.66 0.35
N ILE A 38 1.61 1.52 0.69
CA ILE A 38 0.44 1.47 1.56
C ILE A 38 0.58 0.40 2.64
N MET A 39 -0.15 0.60 3.74
CA MET A 39 -0.26 -0.39 4.80
C MET A 39 -1.44 -1.33 4.54
N VAL A 40 -1.21 -2.63 4.70
CA VAL A 40 -2.25 -3.65 4.66
C VAL A 40 -2.72 -3.95 6.08
N VAL A 41 -4.00 -3.72 6.35
CA VAL A 41 -4.61 -3.75 7.68
C VAL A 41 -5.79 -4.71 7.68
N GLU A 42 -5.84 -5.60 8.67
CA GLU A 42 -6.99 -6.46 8.95
C GLU A 42 -7.61 -6.06 10.29
N GLY A 43 -8.75 -5.38 10.23
CA GLY A 43 -9.38 -4.77 11.40
C GLY A 43 -8.48 -3.72 12.05
N ARG A 44 -7.89 -4.04 13.21
CA ARG A 44 -6.96 -3.16 13.94
C ARG A 44 -5.49 -3.60 13.82
N PHE A 45 -5.23 -4.65 13.05
CA PHE A 45 -3.90 -5.24 12.97
C PHE A 45 -3.22 -4.85 11.67
N LEU A 46 -2.01 -4.35 11.78
CA LEU A 46 -1.12 -4.19 10.65
C LEU A 46 -0.57 -5.56 10.27
N VAL A 47 -0.93 -6.05 9.10
CA VAL A 47 -0.59 -7.42 8.66
C VAL A 47 0.41 -7.43 7.49
N GLY A 48 0.66 -6.29 6.86
CA GLY A 48 1.66 -6.19 5.81
C GLY A 48 1.86 -4.76 5.30
N ALA A 49 2.77 -4.63 4.33
CA ALA A 49 3.00 -3.44 3.53
C ALA A 49 3.02 -3.86 2.06
N LEU A 50 2.62 -2.97 1.16
CA LEU A 50 2.64 -3.22 -0.27
C LEU A 50 3.10 -1.95 -1.00
N SER A 51 4.10 -2.11 -1.87
CA SER A 51 4.53 -1.05 -2.78
C SER A 51 3.78 -1.12 -4.12
N LEU A 52 3.69 0.01 -4.82
CA LEU A 52 3.06 0.11 -6.13
C LEU A 52 3.75 -0.80 -7.15
N ALA A 53 5.07 -0.94 -7.04
CA ALA A 53 5.87 -1.83 -7.89
C ALA A 53 5.52 -3.31 -7.67
N GLU A 54 5.28 -3.74 -6.43
CA GLU A 54 4.84 -5.10 -6.12
C GLU A 54 3.40 -5.34 -6.59
N ALA A 55 2.51 -4.38 -6.34
CA ALA A 55 1.12 -4.45 -6.79
C ALA A 55 1.02 -4.59 -8.32
N GLY A 56 1.79 -3.80 -9.07
CA GLY A 56 1.80 -3.86 -10.54
C GLY A 56 2.36 -5.17 -11.10
N LYS A 57 3.37 -5.76 -10.44
CA LYS A 57 3.90 -7.10 -10.82
C LYS A 57 2.83 -8.17 -10.64
N ALA A 58 2.12 -8.14 -9.52
CA ALA A 58 1.04 -9.07 -9.22
C ALA A 58 -0.14 -8.92 -10.21
N GLU A 59 -0.55 -7.68 -10.51
CA GLU A 59 -1.58 -7.37 -11.51
C GLU A 59 -1.21 -7.94 -12.90
N THR A 60 0.02 -7.69 -13.34
CA THR A 60 0.47 -8.14 -14.67
C THR A 60 0.60 -9.67 -14.71
N GLY A 61 1.10 -10.28 -13.65
CA GLY A 61 1.19 -11.74 -13.52
C GLY A 61 -0.18 -12.42 -13.60
N LEU A 62 -1.20 -11.84 -12.94
CA LEU A 62 -2.58 -12.34 -13.00
C LEU A 62 -3.18 -12.23 -14.40
N ARG A 63 -2.91 -11.11 -15.09
CA ARG A 63 -3.44 -10.83 -16.42
C ARG A 63 -2.84 -11.70 -17.53
N LEU A 64 -1.63 -12.23 -17.31
CA LEU A 64 -0.99 -13.20 -18.21
C LEU A 64 -1.41 -14.66 -17.91
N ALA A 65 -2.07 -14.90 -16.77
CA ALA A 65 -2.49 -16.24 -16.35
C ALA A 65 -3.95 -16.59 -16.73
N LEU A 66 -4.67 -15.65 -17.35
CA LEU A 66 -6.03 -15.80 -17.89
C LEU A 66 -5.99 -15.78 -19.42
#